data_AF-X1PD34-F1
#
_entry.id   AF-X1PD34-F1
#
_cell.length_a   1.000
_cell.length_b   1.000
_cell.length_c   1.000
_cell.angle_alpha   90.00
_cell.angle_beta   90.00
_cell.angle_gamma   90.00
#
_symmetry.space_group_name_H-M   'P 1'
#
loop_
_entity.id
_entity.type
_entity.pdbx_description
1 polymer ?
#
loop_
_entity_poly.entity_id
_entity_poly.type
_entity_poly.pdbx_seq_one_letter_code
_entity_poly.pdbx_strand_id
1 'polypeptide(L)'
;GSKQVLENIARDGGLADLIAAGARIAESACGFCIGNSQSPKTDAVSLRTSNRNFLGRSGTKSAQAYLVSPETAAAAVLTGKMTDPRNLEKMGIKYPDVKMPEKFYIDDSMFIYPPEHPKDVEIYRGPNIGDPPKSDPISDTIAGEVTIKVEDLITTDHIIPAGSKMKYRSNVPKYSEFLFEIVDPKFHDRAEKIKHALNCTCLKTENNCFCVFIHYNIIRSFSRFLGFCHGNRLHYFPPKAISTIRVIWVSGPYTSIGIPSSSP
;
A
#
# COMPACT_ATOMS: atom_id res chain seq x y z
N GLY A 1 -13.34 -5.56 9.63
CA GLY A 1 -14.68 -5.90 9.16
C GLY A 1 -14.69 -7.35 8.76
N SER A 2 -15.64 -8.12 9.28
CA SER A 2 -15.82 -9.53 8.95
C SER A 2 -17.32 -9.85 8.95
N LYS A 3 -17.70 -10.93 8.27
CA LYS A 3 -19.06 -11.51 8.36
C LYS A 3 -19.48 -11.67 9.82
N GLN A 4 -18.60 -12.22 10.66
CA GLN A 4 -18.88 -12.46 12.08
C GLN A 4 -19.27 -11.19 12.85
N VAL A 5 -18.51 -10.10 12.67
CA VAL A 5 -18.79 -8.83 13.34
C VAL A 5 -20.11 -8.27 12.84
N LEU A 6 -20.35 -8.29 11.52
CA LEU A 6 -21.58 -7.80 10.92
C LEU A 6 -22.81 -8.56 11.43
N GLU A 7 -22.71 -9.88 11.57
CA GLU A 7 -23.80 -10.70 12.07
C GLU A 7 -24.07 -10.50 13.56
N ASN A 8 -23.02 -10.35 14.39
CA ASN A 8 -23.19 -10.06 15.81
C ASN A 8 -23.90 -8.72 16.02
N ILE A 9 -23.51 -7.66 15.30
CA ILE A 9 -24.20 -6.35 15.41
C ILE A 9 -25.61 -6.37 14.81
N ALA A 10 -25.89 -7.27 13.86
CA ALA A 10 -27.24 -7.46 13.32
C ALA A 10 -28.16 -8.12 14.35
N ARG A 11 -27.66 -9.16 15.02
CA ARG A 11 -28.40 -9.89 16.07
C ARG A 11 -28.66 -9.04 17.31
N ASP A 12 -27.72 -8.15 17.66
CA ASP A 12 -27.84 -7.22 18.79
C ASP A 12 -28.66 -5.96 18.46
N GLY A 13 -29.12 -5.79 17.21
CA GLY A 13 -29.93 -4.65 16.78
C GLY A 13 -29.14 -3.38 16.40
N GLY A 14 -27.87 -3.26 16.82
CA GLY A 14 -27.03 -2.10 16.49
C GLY A 14 -26.86 -1.84 14.99
N LEU A 15 -26.98 -2.87 14.13
CA LEU A 15 -27.00 -2.68 12.68
C LEU A 15 -28.23 -1.89 12.22
N ALA A 16 -29.39 -2.15 12.81
CA ALA A 16 -30.62 -1.44 12.49
C ALA A 16 -30.52 0.03 12.90
N ASP A 17 -29.92 0.32 14.06
CA ASP A 17 -29.67 1.69 14.52
C ASP A 17 -28.74 2.46 13.58
N LEU A 18 -27.67 1.82 13.09
CA LEU A 18 -26.76 2.42 12.10
C LEU A 18 -27.49 2.76 10.81
N ILE A 19 -28.33 1.85 10.30
CA ILE A 19 -29.13 2.07 9.09
C ILE A 19 -30.13 3.21 9.31
N ALA A 20 -30.83 3.22 10.44
CA ALA A 20 -31.77 4.27 10.80
C ALA A 20 -31.10 5.65 10.91
N ALA A 21 -29.85 5.69 11.37
CA ALA A 21 -29.03 6.91 11.40
C ALA A 21 -28.50 7.35 10.01
N GLY A 22 -28.79 6.58 8.94
CA GLY A 22 -28.40 6.89 7.57
C GLY A 22 -27.07 6.26 7.12
N ALA A 23 -26.50 5.32 7.88
CA ALA A 23 -25.30 4.61 7.47
C ALA A 23 -25.58 3.70 6.27
N ARG A 24 -24.64 3.70 5.31
CA ARG A 24 -24.63 2.73 4.22
C ARG A 24 -23.68 1.59 4.57
N ILE A 25 -24.22 0.39 4.70
CA ILE A 25 -23.44 -0.79 5.05
C ILE A 25 -22.74 -1.31 3.80
N ALA A 26 -21.40 -1.30 3.83
CA ALA A 26 -20.58 -1.86 2.77
C ALA A 26 -20.25 -3.34 3.06
N GLU A 27 -19.85 -4.08 2.03
CA GLU A 27 -19.32 -5.42 2.18
C GLU A 27 -18.15 -5.45 3.17
N SER A 28 -17.99 -6.57 3.89
CA SER A 28 -16.87 -6.80 4.81
C SER A 28 -15.56 -7.03 4.05
N ALA A 29 -15.06 -5.96 3.43
CA ALA A 29 -13.85 -5.91 2.62
C ALA A 29 -13.11 -4.58 2.84
N CYS A 30 -11.91 -4.43 2.28
CA CYS A 30 -11.14 -3.20 2.44
C CYS A 30 -11.81 -1.96 1.81
N GLY A 31 -12.42 -2.12 0.63
CA GLY A 31 -13.19 -1.08 -0.06
C GLY A 31 -12.52 0.31 -0.09
N PHE A 32 -13.19 1.29 0.50
CA PHE A 32 -12.78 2.70 0.50
C PHE A 32 -11.43 2.97 1.17
N CYS A 33 -10.95 2.09 2.06
CA CYS A 33 -9.67 2.26 2.77
C CYS A 33 -8.47 2.33 1.80
N ILE A 34 -8.62 1.71 0.63
CA ILE A 34 -7.62 1.67 -0.43
C ILE A 34 -8.08 2.41 -1.70
N GLY A 35 -9.12 3.24 -1.57
CA GLY A 35 -9.70 3.97 -2.69
C GLY A 35 -10.47 3.10 -3.69
N ASN A 36 -10.88 1.89 -3.30
CA ASN A 36 -11.72 1.03 -4.13
C ASN A 36 -13.19 1.27 -3.77
N SER A 37 -13.86 2.09 -4.58
CA SER A 37 -15.23 2.59 -4.35
C SER A 37 -15.36 3.58 -3.17
N GLN A 38 -16.41 4.40 -3.19
CA GLN A 38 -16.69 5.44 -2.17
C GLN A 38 -15.52 6.42 -1.93
N SER A 39 -14.84 6.79 -3.02
CA SER A 39 -13.79 7.81 -3.00
C SER A 39 -14.35 9.15 -2.50
N PRO A 40 -13.57 9.93 -1.72
CA PRO A 40 -14.01 11.25 -1.30
C PRO A 40 -14.35 12.17 -2.46
N LYS A 41 -15.19 13.18 -2.20
CA LYS A 41 -15.42 14.29 -3.13
C LYS A 41 -14.11 15.07 -3.39
N THR A 42 -13.97 15.59 -4.60
CA THR A 42 -12.89 16.52 -4.99
C THR A 42 -12.83 17.71 -4.05
N ASP A 43 -11.62 18.05 -3.60
CA ASP A 43 -11.30 19.20 -2.74
C ASP A 43 -12.04 19.20 -1.40
N ALA A 44 -12.50 18.03 -0.94
CA ALA A 44 -13.27 17.89 0.29
C ALA A 44 -12.46 17.22 1.41
N VAL A 45 -12.88 17.50 2.64
CA VAL A 45 -12.44 16.82 3.84
C VAL A 45 -13.14 15.47 3.96
N SER A 46 -12.39 14.42 4.30
CA SER A 46 -12.92 13.08 4.53
C SER A 46 -12.31 12.48 5.80
N LEU A 47 -13.15 12.25 6.81
CA LEU A 47 -12.74 11.56 8.03
C LEU A 47 -12.76 10.04 7.80
N ARG A 48 -11.70 9.36 8.21
CA ARG A 48 -11.52 7.92 7.99
C ARG A 48 -11.06 7.24 9.27
N THR A 49 -11.73 6.16 9.64
CA THR A 49 -11.32 5.28 10.75
C THR A 49 -10.36 4.18 10.27
N SER A 50 -9.50 4.54 9.31
CA SER A 50 -8.44 3.67 8.77
C SER A 50 -7.10 4.02 9.41
N ASN A 51 -6.02 3.36 8.96
CA ASN A 51 -4.67 3.56 9.48
C ASN A 51 -3.71 4.27 8.51
N ARG A 52 -4.18 4.68 7.32
CA ARG A 52 -3.36 5.32 6.28
C ARG A 52 -4.13 6.41 5.54
N ASN A 53 -3.45 7.53 5.30
CA ASN A 53 -3.99 8.70 4.59
C ASN A 53 -3.00 9.32 3.59
N PHE A 54 -2.16 8.50 2.95
CA PHE A 54 -1.24 8.99 1.91
C PHE A 54 -1.98 9.67 0.76
N LEU A 55 -1.29 10.59 0.06
CA LEU A 55 -1.84 11.34 -1.06
C LEU A 55 -2.48 10.40 -2.09
N GLY A 56 -3.76 10.62 -2.40
CA GLY A 56 -4.51 9.83 -3.39
C GLY A 56 -4.86 8.40 -2.97
N ARG A 57 -4.47 7.93 -1.77
CA ARG A 57 -4.75 6.57 -1.29
C ARG A 57 -6.24 6.22 -1.29
N SER A 58 -7.09 7.19 -0.97
CA SER A 58 -8.54 7.00 -0.90
C SER A 58 -9.24 7.23 -2.26
N GLY A 59 -8.48 7.26 -3.36
CA GLY A 59 -9.01 7.32 -4.73
C GLY A 59 -9.11 8.73 -5.33
N THR A 60 -9.24 9.78 -4.52
CA THR A 60 -9.30 11.18 -4.98
C THR A 60 -8.07 11.94 -4.51
N LYS A 61 -7.21 12.39 -5.44
CA LYS A 61 -5.92 13.02 -5.12
C LYS A 61 -6.05 14.33 -4.34
N SER A 62 -7.03 15.15 -4.66
CA SER A 62 -7.21 16.45 -4.00
C SER A 62 -8.00 16.39 -2.69
N ALA A 63 -8.50 15.22 -2.31
CA ALA A 63 -9.24 15.05 -1.07
C ALA A 63 -8.30 15.03 0.14
N GLN A 64 -8.75 15.64 1.23
CA GLN A 64 -8.01 15.71 2.48
C GLN A 64 -8.51 14.64 3.43
N ALA A 65 -7.75 13.54 3.55
CA ALA A 65 -8.10 12.40 4.40
C ALA A 65 -7.50 12.54 5.80
N TYR A 66 -8.36 12.57 6.82
CA TYR A 66 -7.95 12.65 8.22
C TYR A 66 -8.27 11.36 8.95
N LEU A 67 -7.27 10.81 9.65
CA LEU A 67 -7.44 9.61 10.45
C LEU A 67 -8.04 9.96 11.81
N VAL A 68 -9.15 9.31 12.15
CA VAL A 68 -9.90 9.59 13.40
C VAL A 68 -10.38 8.29 14.04
N SER A 69 -10.73 8.34 15.32
CA SER A 69 -11.39 7.22 16.00
C SER A 69 -12.85 7.07 15.52
N PRO A 70 -13.47 5.88 15.70
CA PRO A 70 -14.90 5.68 15.41
C PRO A 70 -15.81 6.67 16.13
N GLU A 71 -15.52 7.00 17.40
CA GLU A 71 -16.29 7.94 18.21
C GLU A 71 -16.18 9.36 17.65
N THR A 72 -14.99 9.77 17.23
CA THR A 72 -14.76 11.08 16.59
C THR A 72 -15.49 11.18 15.25
N ALA A 73 -15.50 10.10 14.47
CA ALA A 73 -16.26 10.03 13.23
C ALA A 73 -17.77 10.14 13.49
N ALA A 74 -18.30 9.41 14.48
CA ALA A 74 -19.70 9.50 14.89
C ALA A 74 -20.07 10.91 15.37
N ALA A 75 -19.22 11.52 16.21
CA ALA A 75 -19.41 12.91 16.68
C ALA A 75 -19.47 13.89 15.51
N ALA A 76 -18.57 13.76 14.53
CA ALA A 76 -18.55 14.63 13.36
C ALA A 76 -19.76 14.45 12.44
N VAL A 77 -20.32 13.23 12.34
CA VAL A 77 -21.59 12.99 11.63
C VAL A 77 -22.74 13.72 12.32
N LEU A 78 -22.80 13.66 13.66
CA LEU A 78 -23.87 14.31 14.44
C LEU A 78 -23.80 15.84 14.38
N THR A 79 -22.61 16.42 14.39
CA THR A 79 -22.44 17.89 14.44
C THR A 79 -22.15 18.55 13.10
N GLY A 80 -21.91 17.76 12.05
CA GLY A 80 -21.54 18.24 10.71
C GLY A 80 -20.13 18.83 10.60
N LYS A 81 -19.30 18.70 11.64
CA LYS A 81 -17.93 19.25 11.70
C LYS A 81 -17.01 18.40 12.57
N MET A 82 -15.69 18.49 12.36
CA MET A 82 -14.73 17.77 13.20
C MET A 82 -14.90 18.17 14.68
N THR A 83 -15.27 17.21 15.52
CA THR A 83 -15.70 17.45 16.90
C THR A 83 -15.05 16.42 17.81
N ASP A 84 -14.49 16.89 18.93
CA ASP A 84 -14.05 16.01 20.01
C ASP A 84 -15.27 15.29 20.60
N PRO A 85 -15.31 13.95 20.59
CA PRO A 85 -16.47 13.19 21.03
C PRO A 85 -16.83 13.45 22.51
N ARG A 86 -15.90 13.90 23.34
CA ARG A 86 -16.16 14.25 24.75
C ARG A 86 -17.06 15.48 24.89
N ASN A 87 -17.13 16.33 23.87
CA ASN A 87 -18.02 17.49 23.90
C ASN A 87 -19.50 17.13 23.67
N LEU A 88 -19.80 15.89 23.24
CA LEU A 88 -21.18 15.43 23.04
C LEU A 88 -21.99 15.42 24.34
N GLU A 89 -21.34 15.23 25.50
CA GLU A 89 -22.02 15.31 26.80
C GLU A 89 -22.66 16.67 27.05
N LYS A 90 -22.03 17.75 26.58
CA LYS A 90 -22.56 19.12 26.66
C LYS A 90 -23.82 19.30 25.81
N MET A 91 -24.05 18.41 24.85
CA MET A 91 -25.24 18.36 24.00
C MET A 91 -26.29 17.36 24.53
N GLY A 92 -26.10 16.82 25.73
CA GLY A 92 -27.00 15.84 26.35
C GLY A 92 -26.79 14.40 25.87
N ILE A 93 -25.77 14.13 25.05
CA ILE A 93 -25.45 12.80 24.56
C ILE A 93 -24.38 12.22 25.47
N LYS A 94 -24.80 11.32 26.38
CA LYS A 94 -23.90 10.66 27.31
C LYS A 94 -22.99 9.66 26.57
N TYR A 95 -21.79 9.46 27.10
CA TYR A 95 -20.94 8.37 26.64
C TYR A 95 -21.68 7.02 26.78
N PRO A 96 -21.73 6.19 25.73
CA PRO A 96 -22.47 4.94 25.77
C PRO A 96 -21.80 3.94 26.71
N ASP A 97 -22.59 3.30 27.57
CA ASP A 97 -22.15 2.17 28.38
C ASP A 97 -22.26 0.87 27.55
N VAL A 98 -21.20 0.56 26.81
CA VAL A 98 -21.16 -0.63 25.94
C VAL A 98 -20.87 -1.87 26.79
N LYS A 99 -21.86 -2.75 26.92
CA LYS A 99 -21.68 -4.06 27.57
C LYS A 99 -21.23 -5.09 26.54
N MET A 100 -20.10 -5.73 26.82
CA MET A 100 -19.66 -6.87 26.02
C MET A 100 -20.58 -8.06 26.29
N PRO A 101 -21.04 -8.78 25.26
CA PRO A 101 -21.83 -9.97 25.47
C PRO A 101 -20.98 -11.06 26.15
N GLU A 102 -21.61 -11.91 26.96
CA GLU A 102 -20.92 -13.05 27.59
C GLU A 102 -20.35 -14.01 26.55
N LYS A 103 -21.02 -14.13 25.41
CA LYS A 103 -20.62 -14.97 24.27
C LYS A 103 -20.90 -14.25 22.96
N PHE A 104 -19.95 -14.32 22.05
CA PHE A 104 -20.18 -13.94 20.66
C PHE A 104 -20.83 -15.10 19.91
N TYR A 105 -21.75 -14.78 19.01
CA TYR A 105 -22.14 -15.74 17.99
C TYR A 105 -20.92 -16.00 17.10
N ILE A 106 -20.63 -17.26 16.81
CA ILE A 106 -19.51 -17.73 15.97
C ILE A 106 -20.09 -18.62 14.87
N ASP A 107 -19.73 -18.35 13.62
CA ASP A 107 -20.16 -19.12 12.45
C ASP A 107 -19.06 -19.22 11.39
N ASP A 108 -18.38 -20.36 11.45
CA ASP A 108 -17.26 -20.76 10.61
C ASP A 108 -17.70 -21.55 9.35
N SER A 109 -19.01 -21.67 9.10
CA SER A 109 -19.56 -22.47 7.98
C SER A 109 -19.08 -22.07 6.59
N MET A 110 -18.54 -20.85 6.43
CA MET A 110 -18.00 -20.36 5.15
C MET A 110 -16.51 -20.63 4.97
N PHE A 111 -15.84 -21.29 5.91
CA PHE A 111 -14.47 -21.73 5.70
C PHE A 111 -14.43 -22.89 4.70
N ILE A 112 -13.71 -22.67 3.61
CA ILE A 112 -13.34 -23.72 2.66
C ILE A 112 -11.97 -24.25 3.12
N TYR A 113 -11.97 -25.46 3.64
CA TYR A 113 -10.73 -26.13 4.05
C TYR A 113 -10.02 -26.75 2.85
N PRO A 114 -8.69 -26.89 2.90
CA PRO A 114 -7.95 -27.58 1.85
C PRO A 114 -8.51 -29.01 1.64
N PRO A 115 -8.69 -29.46 0.39
CA PRO A 115 -9.13 -30.82 0.12
C PRO A 115 -8.05 -31.83 0.49
N GLU A 116 -8.44 -33.08 0.78
CA GLU A 116 -7.52 -34.16 1.13
C GLU A 116 -6.50 -34.47 0.03
N HIS A 117 -6.88 -34.23 -1.24
CA HIS A 117 -6.04 -34.43 -2.42
C HIS A 117 -5.89 -33.14 -3.24
N PRO A 118 -5.02 -32.18 -2.82
CA PRO A 118 -4.88 -30.88 -3.48
C PRO A 118 -4.38 -30.96 -4.93
N LYS A 119 -3.74 -32.08 -5.32
CA LYS A 119 -3.19 -32.28 -6.67
C LYS A 119 -4.27 -32.49 -7.73
N ASP A 120 -5.45 -32.95 -7.31
CA ASP A 120 -6.55 -33.29 -8.21
C ASP A 120 -7.47 -32.08 -8.47
N VAL A 121 -7.21 -30.95 -7.81
CA VAL A 121 -7.98 -29.72 -7.97
C VAL A 121 -7.59 -29.03 -9.26
N GLU A 122 -8.56 -28.91 -10.17
CA GLU A 122 -8.42 -28.08 -11.36
C GLU A 122 -8.36 -26.59 -11.00
N ILE A 123 -7.32 -25.89 -11.46
CA ILE A 123 -7.15 -24.44 -11.22
C ILE A 123 -7.61 -23.67 -12.46
N TYR A 124 -8.77 -23.03 -12.36
CA TYR A 124 -9.28 -22.13 -13.39
C TYR A 124 -8.53 -20.79 -13.37
N ARG A 125 -8.09 -20.34 -14.55
CA ARG A 125 -7.39 -19.06 -14.73
C ARG A 125 -8.15 -18.17 -15.71
N GLY A 126 -8.48 -16.96 -15.27
CA GLY A 126 -9.07 -15.92 -16.14
C GLY A 126 -8.01 -15.16 -16.93
N PRO A 127 -8.41 -14.28 -17.86
CA PRO A 127 -7.49 -13.55 -18.75
C PRO A 127 -6.50 -12.61 -18.02
N ASN A 128 -6.80 -12.24 -16.77
CA ASN A 128 -5.95 -11.39 -15.93
C ASN A 128 -5.09 -12.19 -14.93
N ILE A 129 -5.07 -13.52 -15.03
CA ILE A 129 -4.17 -14.37 -14.25
C ILE A 129 -3.05 -14.80 -15.19
N GLY A 130 -1.89 -14.16 -15.06
CA GLY A 130 -0.70 -14.49 -15.83
C GLY A 130 0.06 -15.65 -15.21
N ASP A 131 0.97 -16.24 -15.98
CA ASP A 131 1.93 -17.18 -15.42
C ASP A 131 2.83 -16.45 -14.42
N PRO A 132 3.04 -17.00 -13.21
CA PRO A 132 4.02 -16.47 -12.30
C PRO A 132 5.40 -16.40 -12.99
N PRO A 133 6.10 -15.27 -12.92
CA PRO A 133 7.43 -15.19 -13.51
C PRO A 133 8.34 -16.21 -12.84
N LYS A 134 9.10 -16.94 -13.65
CA LYS A 134 10.19 -17.79 -13.15
C LYS A 134 11.35 -16.86 -12.80
N SER A 135 11.85 -16.97 -11.58
CA SER A 135 13.06 -16.29 -11.16
C SER A 135 14.21 -17.25 -11.22
N ASP A 136 15.28 -16.86 -11.89
CA ASP A 136 16.57 -17.53 -11.76
C ASP A 136 17.27 -17.08 -10.49
N PRO A 137 18.29 -17.83 -10.04
CA PRO A 137 19.18 -17.37 -8.99
C PRO A 137 19.81 -16.02 -9.36
N ILE A 138 19.81 -15.09 -8.42
CA ILE A 138 20.50 -13.79 -8.57
C ILE A 138 22.01 -14.03 -8.56
N SER A 139 22.73 -13.35 -9.45
CA SER A 139 24.20 -13.36 -9.51
C SER A 139 24.81 -12.68 -8.28
N ASP A 140 25.97 -13.16 -7.84
CA ASP A 140 26.74 -12.54 -6.75
C ASP A 140 27.20 -11.11 -7.07
N THR A 141 27.25 -10.77 -8.37
CA THR A 141 27.53 -9.42 -8.86
C THR A 141 26.36 -8.87 -9.65
N ILE A 142 26.00 -7.61 -9.38
CA ILE A 142 24.94 -6.89 -10.08
C ILE A 142 25.53 -5.62 -10.71
N ALA A 143 25.35 -5.46 -12.01
CA ALA A 143 25.61 -4.23 -12.75
C ALA A 143 24.31 -3.74 -13.39
N GLY A 144 24.18 -2.44 -13.63
CA GLY A 144 22.98 -1.86 -14.24
C GLY A 144 23.00 -0.34 -14.33
N GLU A 145 22.04 0.20 -15.06
CA GLU A 145 21.80 1.64 -15.20
C GLU A 145 20.76 2.11 -14.17
N VAL A 146 20.98 3.29 -13.59
CA VAL A 146 20.01 3.91 -12.68
C VAL A 146 18.86 4.50 -13.49
N THR A 147 17.69 3.87 -13.45
CA THR A 147 16.52 4.24 -14.27
C THR A 147 15.64 5.33 -13.67
N ILE A 148 15.71 5.52 -12.34
CA ILE A 148 15.04 6.60 -11.62
C ILE A 148 15.82 6.93 -10.34
N LYS A 149 15.93 8.22 -10.04
CA LYS A 149 16.32 8.72 -8.72
C LYS A 149 15.10 9.43 -8.13
N VAL A 150 14.78 9.11 -6.89
CA VAL A 150 13.63 9.67 -6.17
C VAL A 150 14.08 10.28 -4.85
N GLU A 151 13.28 11.19 -4.32
CA GLU A 151 13.50 11.84 -3.03
C GLU A 151 13.00 10.95 -1.87
N ASP A 152 12.95 11.54 -0.67
CA ASP A 152 12.37 10.90 0.52
C ASP A 152 10.83 10.74 0.42
N LEU A 153 10.25 9.97 1.36
CA LEU A 153 8.81 9.74 1.49
C LEU A 153 8.15 9.02 0.28
N ILE A 154 8.93 8.25 -0.48
CA ILE A 154 8.42 7.31 -1.46
C ILE A 154 7.86 6.07 -0.74
N THR A 155 6.54 5.90 -0.83
CA THR A 155 5.82 4.78 -0.22
C THR A 155 5.65 3.64 -1.23
N THR A 156 5.24 2.47 -0.76
CA THR A 156 4.87 1.37 -1.66
C THR A 156 3.74 1.75 -2.62
N ASP A 157 2.84 2.65 -2.22
CA ASP A 157 1.79 3.18 -3.10
C ASP A 157 2.35 4.09 -4.20
N HIS A 158 3.47 4.78 -3.97
CA HIS A 158 4.20 5.54 -4.99
C HIS A 158 4.96 4.61 -5.96
N ILE A 159 5.51 3.50 -5.45
CA ILE A 159 6.25 2.51 -6.24
C ILE A 159 5.30 1.68 -7.11
N ILE A 160 4.22 1.15 -6.52
CA ILE A 160 3.23 0.35 -7.23
C ILE A 160 1.83 0.75 -6.75
N PRO A 161 1.05 1.49 -7.55
CA PRO A 161 -0.22 2.02 -7.10
C PRO A 161 -1.25 0.91 -6.86
N ALA A 162 -2.03 1.10 -5.80
CA ALA A 162 -3.23 0.32 -5.52
C ALA A 162 -4.45 0.82 -6.34
N GLY A 163 -5.67 0.50 -5.90
CA GLY A 163 -6.90 0.95 -6.55
C GLY A 163 -7.21 0.21 -7.86
N SER A 164 -7.53 0.94 -8.92
CA SER A 164 -8.01 0.37 -10.20
C SER A 164 -7.03 -0.57 -10.89
N LYS A 165 -5.73 -0.49 -10.55
CA LYS A 165 -4.67 -1.33 -11.12
C LYS A 165 -4.58 -2.72 -10.48
N MET A 166 -5.18 -2.92 -9.30
CA MET A 166 -5.12 -4.19 -8.57
C MET A 166 -5.75 -5.36 -9.32
N LYS A 167 -6.61 -5.11 -10.32
CA LYS A 167 -7.15 -6.16 -11.20
C LYS A 167 -6.06 -6.94 -11.95
N TYR A 168 -4.86 -6.39 -12.07
CA TYR A 168 -3.70 -7.03 -12.69
C TYR A 168 -2.72 -7.64 -11.68
N ARG A 169 -3.03 -7.67 -10.38
CA ARG A 169 -2.09 -8.10 -9.34
C ARG A 169 -1.63 -9.56 -9.50
N SER A 170 -2.42 -10.38 -10.18
CA SER A 170 -2.09 -11.77 -10.56
C SER A 170 -1.48 -11.90 -11.96
N ASN A 171 -1.23 -10.79 -12.65
CA ASN A 171 -0.53 -10.72 -13.93
C ASN A 171 0.67 -9.79 -13.77
N VAL A 172 1.78 -10.35 -13.28
CA VAL A 172 2.99 -9.59 -12.94
C VAL A 172 3.52 -8.77 -14.13
N PRO A 173 3.65 -9.30 -15.36
CA PRO A 173 4.08 -8.51 -16.51
C PRO A 173 3.18 -7.29 -16.78
N LYS A 174 1.85 -7.47 -16.70
CA LYS A 174 0.92 -6.36 -16.89
C LYS A 174 0.99 -5.35 -15.74
N TYR A 175 1.15 -5.84 -14.51
CA TYR A 175 1.18 -4.97 -13.34
C TYR A 175 2.47 -4.15 -13.25
N SER A 176 3.59 -4.66 -13.76
CA SER A 176 4.86 -3.92 -13.83
C SER A 176 4.79 -2.68 -14.72
N GLU A 177 3.83 -2.59 -15.65
CA GLU A 177 3.62 -1.38 -16.46
C GLU A 177 3.25 -0.15 -15.62
N PHE A 178 2.76 -0.35 -14.39
CA PHE A 178 2.34 0.74 -13.50
C PHE A 178 3.41 1.12 -12.45
N LEU A 179 4.60 0.53 -12.53
CA LEU A 179 5.68 0.84 -11.61
C LEU A 179 6.06 2.33 -11.71
N PHE A 180 6.11 3.03 -10.58
CA PHE A 180 6.37 4.46 -10.45
C PHE A 180 5.44 5.40 -11.25
N GLU A 181 4.29 4.94 -11.76
CA GLU A 181 3.37 5.78 -12.56
C GLU A 181 2.95 7.06 -11.83
N ILE A 182 2.86 7.02 -10.49
CA ILE A 182 2.52 8.19 -9.66
C ILE A 182 3.68 9.20 -9.59
N VAL A 183 4.92 8.71 -9.60
CA VAL A 183 6.13 9.54 -9.45
C VAL A 183 6.60 10.06 -10.79
N ASP A 184 6.65 9.19 -11.80
CA ASP A 184 7.03 9.48 -13.17
C ASP A 184 6.18 8.64 -14.14
N PRO A 185 5.16 9.24 -14.79
CA PRO A 185 4.29 8.55 -15.73
C PRO A 185 5.01 7.92 -16.94
N LYS A 186 6.24 8.36 -17.25
CA LYS A 186 7.03 7.84 -18.38
C LYS A 186 8.07 6.80 -17.95
N PHE A 187 8.07 6.42 -16.67
CA PHE A 187 9.06 5.48 -16.12
C PHE A 187 9.07 4.15 -16.89
N HIS A 188 7.90 3.54 -17.08
CA HIS A 188 7.77 2.25 -17.76
C HIS A 188 8.41 2.28 -19.15
N ASP A 189 8.03 3.26 -19.98
CA ASP A 189 8.50 3.37 -21.36
C ASP A 189 10.02 3.59 -21.43
N ARG A 190 10.58 4.34 -20.47
CA ARG A 190 12.02 4.55 -20.36
C ARG A 190 12.74 3.25 -19.94
N ALA A 191 12.20 2.56 -18.94
CA ALA A 191 12.78 1.31 -18.46
C ALA A 191 12.79 0.21 -19.54
N GLU A 192 11.71 0.07 -20.31
CA GLU A 192 11.64 -0.88 -21.43
C GLU A 192 12.64 -0.52 -22.55
N LYS A 193 12.82 0.77 -22.88
CA LYS A 193 13.84 1.20 -23.85
C LYS A 193 15.27 0.83 -23.41
N ILE A 194 15.59 1.07 -22.13
CA ILE A 194 16.91 0.73 -21.57
C ILE A 194 17.15 -0.78 -21.63
N LYS A 195 16.14 -1.57 -21.24
CA LYS A 195 16.17 -3.04 -21.31
C LYS A 195 16.43 -3.54 -22.74
N HIS A 196 15.78 -2.95 -23.75
CA HIS A 196 16.02 -3.29 -25.16
C HIS A 196 17.39 -2.84 -25.66
N ALA A 197 17.83 -1.61 -25.32
CA ALA A 197 19.10 -1.05 -25.78
C ALA A 197 20.32 -1.79 -25.22
N LEU A 198 20.23 -2.29 -23.98
CA LEU A 198 21.29 -3.05 -23.33
C LEU A 198 21.32 -4.52 -23.74
N ASN A 199 20.51 -4.93 -24.72
CA ASN A 199 20.31 -6.33 -25.11
C ASN A 199 20.08 -7.22 -23.88
N CYS A 200 19.38 -6.69 -22.88
CA CYS A 200 19.06 -7.38 -21.64
C CYS A 200 17.89 -8.32 -21.93
N THR A 201 18.19 -9.36 -22.70
CA THR A 201 17.42 -10.58 -22.71
C THR A 201 17.32 -11.05 -21.27
N CYS A 202 16.14 -10.92 -20.67
CA CYS A 202 15.75 -11.81 -19.60
C CYS A 202 16.12 -13.22 -20.07
N LEU A 203 17.07 -13.85 -19.37
CA LEU A 203 17.51 -15.21 -19.62
C LEU A 203 18.15 -15.47 -21.00
N LYS A 204 19.41 -15.08 -21.14
CA LYS A 204 20.48 -16.02 -21.53
C LYS A 204 21.78 -15.50 -20.95
N THR A 205 22.48 -16.42 -20.29
CA THR A 205 23.77 -16.25 -19.63
C THR A 205 24.72 -15.26 -20.31
N GLU A 206 25.41 -14.49 -19.46
CA GLU A 206 26.62 -13.67 -19.66
C GLU A 206 26.51 -12.14 -19.63
N ASN A 207 25.35 -11.49 -19.58
CA ASN A 207 25.28 -10.05 -19.25
C ASN A 207 23.94 -9.67 -18.61
N ASN A 208 23.92 -9.56 -17.27
CA ASN A 208 22.72 -9.20 -16.51
C ASN A 208 22.72 -7.69 -16.19
N CYS A 209 21.75 -6.93 -16.72
CA CYS A 209 21.32 -5.68 -16.05
C CYS A 209 20.10 -5.95 -15.19
N PHE A 210 20.19 -5.53 -13.93
CA PHE A 210 19.06 -5.42 -13.03
C PHE A 210 18.71 -3.94 -12.86
N CYS A 211 17.42 -3.63 -12.74
CA CYS A 211 16.98 -2.37 -12.12
C CYS A 211 17.30 -2.44 -10.63
N VAL A 212 18.50 -1.99 -10.23
CA VAL A 212 18.87 -1.84 -8.83
C VAL A 212 18.32 -0.52 -8.31
N PHE A 213 17.38 -0.61 -7.37
CA PHE A 213 16.95 0.53 -6.57
C PHE A 213 18.03 0.83 -5.51
N ILE A 214 18.76 1.93 -5.67
CA ILE A 214 19.63 2.46 -4.61
C ILE A 214 18.94 3.68 -4.02
N HIS A 215 18.27 3.50 -2.88
CA HIS A 215 17.70 4.60 -2.09
C HIS A 215 18.75 5.06 -1.07
N TYR A 216 19.23 6.30 -1.19
CA TYR A 216 19.99 6.96 -0.13
C TYR A 216 18.97 7.58 0.85
N ASN A 217 19.04 7.22 2.14
CA ASN A 217 18.44 7.89 3.32
C ASN A 217 17.11 7.42 3.96
N ILE A 218 16.47 6.32 3.57
CA ILE A 218 15.45 5.68 4.43
C ILE A 218 16.11 4.65 5.39
N ILE A 219 17.10 5.10 6.17
CA ILE A 219 17.62 4.33 7.32
C ILE A 219 17.81 5.28 8.50
N ARG A 220 16.71 5.80 9.04
CA ARG A 220 16.71 6.34 10.42
C ARG A 220 15.51 5.97 11.29
N SER A 221 14.50 5.26 10.78
CA SER A 221 13.45 4.67 11.66
C SER A 221 13.15 3.18 11.45
N PHE A 222 13.87 2.50 10.56
CA PHE A 222 13.97 1.04 10.56
C PHE A 222 15.41 0.67 10.24
N SER A 223 16.13 0.19 11.23
CA SER A 223 17.50 -0.31 11.08
C SER A 223 17.51 -1.48 10.10
N ARG A 224 18.21 -1.32 8.96
CA ARG A 224 18.76 -2.38 8.10
C ARG A 224 17.79 -3.47 7.60
N PHE A 225 17.09 -3.26 6.49
CA PHE A 225 16.47 -4.38 5.76
C PHE A 225 16.45 -4.18 4.24
N LEU A 226 17.29 -4.93 3.51
CA LEU A 226 16.97 -5.39 2.16
C LEU A 226 16.31 -6.77 2.32
N GLY A 227 15.07 -6.91 1.87
CA GLY A 227 14.35 -8.19 1.90
C GLY A 227 13.86 -8.55 0.52
N PHE A 228 14.08 -9.80 0.10
CA PHE A 228 13.47 -10.41 -1.07
C PHE A 228 12.53 -11.54 -0.65
N CYS A 229 11.43 -11.71 -1.37
CA CYS A 229 10.53 -12.87 -1.23
C CYS A 229 11.01 -13.99 -2.16
N HIS A 230 11.24 -15.18 -1.60
CA HIS A 230 11.55 -16.40 -2.35
C HIS A 230 10.64 -17.52 -1.85
N GLY A 231 9.61 -17.87 -2.63
CA GLY A 231 8.48 -18.67 -2.12
C GLY A 231 7.85 -18.03 -0.88
N ASN A 232 7.08 -18.78 -0.09
CA ASN A 232 6.43 -18.27 1.14
C ASN A 232 7.41 -17.96 2.31
N ARG A 233 8.69 -17.63 2.05
CA ARG A 233 9.66 -17.23 3.09
C ARG A 233 10.48 -16.01 2.69
N LEU A 234 10.76 -15.16 3.68
CA LEU A 234 11.71 -14.05 3.59
C LEU A 234 13.13 -14.55 3.89
N HIS A 235 14.10 -14.10 3.09
CA HIS A 235 15.54 -14.34 3.33
C HIS A 235 16.29 -13.01 3.54
N TYR A 236 17.26 -13.01 4.46
CA TYR A 236 18.03 -11.82 4.90
C TYR A 236 19.54 -12.00 4.61
N PHE A 237 20.24 -10.97 4.11
CA PHE A 237 21.69 -10.99 3.87
C PHE A 237 22.48 -9.97 4.72
N PRO A 238 23.73 -10.28 5.14
CA PRO A 238 24.62 -9.38 5.85
C PRO A 238 25.41 -8.40 4.93
N PRO A 239 26.00 -7.30 5.47
CA PRO A 239 26.32 -6.06 4.73
C PRO A 239 27.58 -6.06 3.84
N LYS A 240 28.15 -7.20 3.44
CA LYS A 240 29.53 -7.25 2.89
C LYS A 240 29.66 -7.32 1.35
N ALA A 241 28.58 -7.27 0.58
CA ALA A 241 28.61 -7.59 -0.85
C ALA A 241 28.40 -6.39 -1.82
N ILE A 242 28.86 -5.19 -1.48
CA ILE A 242 28.83 -4.05 -2.42
C ILE A 242 30.26 -3.53 -2.62
N SER A 243 31.02 -4.23 -3.45
CA SER A 243 32.28 -3.74 -3.98
C SER A 243 32.07 -3.32 -5.44
N THR A 244 32.19 -2.01 -5.68
CA THR A 244 32.32 -1.37 -7.00
C THR A 244 31.01 -0.90 -7.67
N ILE A 245 30.53 0.28 -7.25
CA ILE A 245 29.72 1.17 -8.10
C ILE A 245 30.69 2.18 -8.72
N ARG A 246 30.95 2.10 -10.03
CA ARG A 246 31.65 3.18 -10.76
C ARG A 246 30.65 4.31 -11.01
N VAL A 247 30.63 5.29 -10.11
CA VAL A 247 29.96 6.57 -10.34
C VAL A 247 30.87 7.41 -11.23
N ILE A 248 30.48 7.63 -12.49
CA ILE A 248 31.14 8.63 -13.35
C ILE A 248 30.68 10.01 -12.84
N TRP A 249 31.63 10.73 -12.25
CA TRP A 249 31.43 12.06 -11.70
C TRP A 249 31.59 13.09 -12.82
N VAL A 250 30.59 13.96 -13.02
CA VAL A 250 30.75 15.18 -13.82
C VAL A 250 30.58 16.35 -12.85
N SER A 251 31.70 16.89 -12.35
CA SER A 251 31.71 18.15 -11.61
C SER A 251 31.36 19.32 -12.51
N GLY A 252 30.26 20.00 -12.19
CA GLY A 252 30.09 21.42 -12.47
C GLY A 252 30.53 22.24 -11.24
N PRO A 253 31.07 23.46 -11.42
CA PRO A 253 31.62 24.26 -10.33
C PRO A 253 30.52 24.76 -9.40
N TYR A 254 30.59 24.39 -8.12
CA TYR A 254 29.79 24.99 -7.06
C TYR A 254 30.39 26.35 -6.67
N THR A 255 29.65 27.44 -6.92
CA THR A 255 29.88 28.72 -6.27
C THR A 255 29.46 28.62 -4.81
N SER A 256 30.43 28.80 -3.91
CA SER A 256 30.25 28.87 -2.47
C SER A 256 29.48 30.13 -2.06
N ILE A 257 28.33 29.98 -1.41
CA ILE A 257 27.74 31.03 -0.57
C ILE A 257 27.76 30.50 0.87
N GLY A 258 28.69 31.02 1.67
CA GLY A 258 28.78 30.75 3.10
C GLY A 258 27.69 31.50 3.87
N ILE A 259 27.11 30.85 4.87
CA ILE A 259 26.26 31.47 5.88
C ILE A 259 27.09 31.50 7.18
N PRO A 260 27.31 32.68 7.80
CA PRO A 260 28.08 32.76 9.03
C PRO A 260 27.27 32.25 10.23
N SER A 261 27.98 31.55 11.11
CA SER A 261 27.51 31.06 12.39
C SER A 261 27.18 32.19 13.36
N SER A 262 26.01 32.15 14.00
CA SER A 262 25.78 32.88 15.25
C SER A 262 24.71 32.20 16.10
N SER A 263 25.16 31.69 17.25
CA SER A 263 24.42 31.62 18.50
C SER A 263 25.42 32.05 19.59
N PRO A 264 25.01 32.71 20.67
CA PRO A 264 23.74 32.56 21.39
C PRO A 264 22.66 33.56 20.99
#